data_AF-A0A818MAZ6-F1
#
_entry.id   AF-A0A818MAZ6-F1
#
_cell.length_a   1.000
_cell.length_b   1.000
_cell.length_c   1.000
_cell.angle_alpha   90.00
_cell.angle_beta   90.00
_cell.angle_gamma   90.00
#
_symmetry.space_group_name_H-M   'P 1'
#
loop_
_entity.id
_entity.type
_entity.pdbx_description
1 polymer ?
#
loop_
_entity_poly.entity_id
_entity_poly.type
_entity_poly.pdbx_seq_one_letter_code
_entity_poly.pdbx_strand_id
1 'polypeptide(L)'
;MANIKDDITIYDYIIIGGGTSGAVAARRLAEGKDHYNVCVIEAGPSHEGIDNSRMPGGLPALFQEGALDWGYNMVPQKGCNNRVIAASQGRVLGGCSAINGTVFTRGVKADYDRIADMGNPGWSWNDMLPHFKASETFHPAECHQADLSAHGTNGPLHTEPHPLMPISQKILDSFIDQDFEYKPDMFVQGEFEGLLCSHYAIKCSYQASLGVGHVVRTIHNGLYVLSNQGS
;
A
#
# COMPACT_ATOMS: atom_id res chain seq x y z
N MET A 1 35.35 -16.62 24.59
CA MET A 1 34.76 -16.57 23.23
C MET A 1 33.50 -17.43 23.28
N ALA A 2 32.32 -16.84 23.19
CA ALA A 2 31.07 -17.60 23.19
C ALA A 2 30.99 -18.41 21.88
N ASN A 3 30.70 -19.70 21.99
CA ASN A 3 30.52 -20.63 20.87
C ASN A 3 29.26 -20.24 20.09
N ILE A 4 29.42 -19.66 18.90
CA ILE A 4 28.33 -19.26 17.97
C ILE A 4 27.82 -20.49 17.19
N LYS A 5 27.67 -21.66 17.84
CA LYS A 5 27.40 -22.92 17.10
C LYS A 5 26.08 -23.63 17.42
N ASP A 6 25.32 -23.21 18.44
CA ASP A 6 24.24 -24.05 18.94
C ASP A 6 22.80 -23.56 18.65
N ASP A 7 22.58 -22.61 17.72
CA ASP A 7 21.24 -22.33 17.16
C ASP A 7 21.32 -21.47 15.87
N ILE A 8 21.85 -22.04 14.78
CA ILE A 8 21.77 -21.38 13.47
C ILE A 8 20.53 -21.89 12.73
N THR A 9 19.47 -21.09 12.70
CA THR A 9 18.32 -21.33 11.82
C THR A 9 18.65 -20.85 10.42
N ILE A 10 18.49 -21.73 9.42
CA ILE A 10 18.74 -21.44 8.01
C ILE A 10 17.40 -21.13 7.33
N TYR A 11 17.38 -20.06 6.53
CA TYR A 11 16.25 -19.66 5.70
C TYR A 11 16.68 -19.59 4.24
N ASP A 12 15.78 -19.88 3.31
CA ASP A 12 16.00 -19.72 1.88
C ASP A 12 16.01 -18.24 1.48
N TYR A 13 15.16 -17.43 2.14
CA TYR A 13 15.10 -15.99 1.95
C TYR A 13 15.03 -15.25 3.28
N ILE A 14 15.74 -14.12 3.36
CA ILE A 14 15.61 -13.16 4.45
C ILE A 14 15.14 -11.83 3.85
N ILE A 15 13.98 -11.36 4.30
CA ILE A 15 13.37 -10.10 3.89
C ILE A 15 13.58 -9.09 5.01
N ILE A 16 14.25 -7.99 4.67
CA ILE A 16 14.51 -6.90 5.61
C ILE A 16 13.39 -5.86 5.45
N GLY A 17 12.53 -5.76 6.46
CA GLY A 17 11.34 -4.92 6.49
C GLY A 17 10.08 -5.71 6.16
N GLY A 18 9.17 -5.81 7.13
CA GLY A 18 7.82 -6.36 7.00
C GLY A 18 6.80 -5.33 6.52
N GLY A 19 7.24 -4.34 5.73
CA GLY A 19 6.41 -3.28 5.18
C GLY A 19 5.62 -3.69 3.93
N THR A 20 5.06 -2.72 3.21
CA THR A 20 4.13 -2.93 2.08
C THR A 20 4.62 -3.96 1.04
N SER A 21 5.84 -3.82 0.54
CA SER A 21 6.39 -4.73 -0.46
C SER A 21 6.96 -6.01 0.16
N GLY A 22 7.64 -5.89 1.31
CA GLY A 22 8.30 -7.02 1.98
C GLY A 22 7.32 -8.11 2.36
N ALA A 23 6.15 -7.75 2.88
CA ALA A 23 5.10 -8.70 3.20
C ALA A 23 4.49 -9.38 1.97
N VAL A 24 4.32 -8.66 0.86
CA VAL A 24 3.85 -9.26 -0.41
C VAL A 24 4.88 -10.27 -0.93
N ALA A 25 6.16 -9.89 -0.94
CA ALA A 25 7.25 -10.78 -1.35
C ALA A 25 7.31 -12.03 -0.47
N ALA A 26 7.24 -11.85 0.85
CA ALA A 26 7.28 -12.93 1.83
C ALA A 26 6.18 -13.97 1.56
N ARG A 27 4.95 -13.51 1.36
CA ARG A 27 3.82 -14.36 1.01
C ARG A 27 4.01 -15.09 -0.30
N ARG A 28 4.39 -14.37 -1.37
CA ARG A 28 4.54 -14.99 -2.69
C ARG A 28 5.64 -16.06 -2.71
N LEU A 29 6.73 -15.86 -1.95
CA LEU A 29 7.80 -16.85 -1.81
C LEU A 29 7.35 -18.05 -0.98
N ALA A 30 6.64 -17.84 0.13
CA ALA A 30 6.15 -18.92 1.00
C ALA A 30 5.03 -19.76 0.36
N GLU A 31 4.14 -19.13 -0.43
CA GLU A 31 3.04 -19.79 -1.16
C GLU A 31 3.46 -20.31 -2.54
N GLY A 32 4.68 -20.01 -2.97
CA GLY A 32 5.23 -20.48 -4.24
C GLY A 32 5.29 -22.01 -4.29
N LYS A 33 5.41 -22.56 -5.51
CA LYS A 33 5.46 -24.02 -5.74
C LYS A 33 6.59 -24.71 -4.97
N ASP A 34 7.65 -23.98 -4.68
CA ASP A 34 8.84 -24.49 -4.03
C ASP A 34 8.78 -24.39 -2.49
N HIS A 35 7.74 -23.75 -1.92
CA HIS A 35 7.50 -23.61 -0.48
C HIS A 35 8.74 -23.21 0.34
N TYR A 36 9.36 -22.09 -0.03
CA TYR A 36 10.58 -21.59 0.61
C TYR A 36 10.39 -21.25 2.09
N ASN A 37 11.44 -21.47 2.88
CA ASN A 37 11.56 -20.94 4.24
C ASN A 37 11.99 -19.47 4.18
N VAL A 38 11.10 -18.57 4.60
CA VAL A 38 11.27 -17.13 4.52
C VAL A 38 11.28 -16.54 5.92
N CYS A 39 12.31 -15.76 6.25
CA CYS A 39 12.36 -14.94 7.45
C CYS A 39 12.11 -13.47 7.10
N VAL A 40 11.19 -12.83 7.80
CA VAL A 40 10.94 -11.38 7.73
C VAL A 40 11.47 -10.75 9.00
N ILE A 41 12.30 -9.73 8.87
CA ILE A 41 12.83 -8.94 9.98
C ILE A 41 12.18 -7.56 9.94
N GLU A 42 11.32 -7.25 10.90
CA GLU A 42 10.63 -5.97 11.02
C GLU A 42 11.08 -5.23 12.29
N ALA A 43 11.45 -3.96 12.14
CA ALA A 43 11.93 -3.14 13.24
C ALA A 43 10.82 -2.71 14.20
N GLY A 44 9.62 -2.52 13.68
CA GLY A 44 8.43 -2.12 14.41
C GLY A 44 7.69 -3.28 15.09
N PRO A 45 6.72 -2.95 15.95
CA PRO A 45 5.84 -3.95 16.56
C PRO A 45 4.83 -4.49 15.56
N SER A 46 4.05 -5.48 15.99
CA SER A 46 2.83 -5.85 15.29
C SER A 46 1.81 -4.70 15.37
N HIS A 47 0.99 -4.53 14.32
CA HIS A 47 -0.14 -3.60 14.34
C HIS A 47 -1.33 -4.11 15.18
N GLU A 48 -1.22 -5.30 15.77
CA GLU A 48 -2.32 -5.91 16.53
C GLU A 48 -2.66 -5.14 17.80
N GLY A 49 -3.96 -4.96 18.04
CA GLY A 49 -4.45 -4.16 19.16
C GLY A 49 -4.31 -2.66 18.95
N ILE A 50 -3.83 -2.21 17.78
CA ILE A 50 -3.70 -0.80 17.44
C ILE A 50 -4.90 -0.38 16.61
N ASP A 51 -6.01 -0.07 17.26
CA ASP A 51 -7.28 0.22 16.57
C ASP A 51 -7.14 1.36 15.55
N ASN A 52 -6.35 2.40 15.86
CA ASN A 52 -6.11 3.52 14.95
C ASN A 52 -5.52 3.09 13.60
N SER A 53 -4.68 2.04 13.55
CA SER A 53 -4.12 1.50 12.28
C SER A 53 -5.15 0.75 11.44
N ARG A 54 -6.27 0.40 12.06
CA ARG A 54 -7.33 -0.42 11.49
C ARG A 54 -8.54 0.43 11.08
N MET A 55 -8.67 1.63 11.62
CA MET A 55 -9.71 2.58 11.26
C MET A 55 -9.12 3.74 10.44
N PRO A 56 -9.60 3.99 9.20
CA PRO A 56 -9.07 5.06 8.36
C PRO A 56 -9.14 6.46 8.99
N GLY A 57 -10.15 6.71 9.84
CA GLY A 57 -10.26 7.96 10.62
C GLY A 57 -9.26 8.09 11.77
N GLY A 58 -8.54 7.02 12.12
CA GLY A 58 -7.51 7.00 13.17
C GLY A 58 -6.15 7.50 12.70
N LEU A 59 -6.00 7.75 11.39
CA LEU A 59 -4.74 8.19 10.76
C LEU A 59 -4.08 9.40 11.46
N PRO A 60 -4.79 10.46 11.87
CA PRO A 60 -4.15 11.60 12.55
C PRO A 60 -3.43 11.21 13.85
N ALA A 61 -3.86 10.13 14.51
CA ALA A 61 -3.24 9.63 15.73
C ALA A 61 -2.06 8.67 15.48
N LEU A 62 -1.79 8.32 14.21
CA LEU A 62 -0.66 7.49 13.80
C LEU A 62 0.53 8.30 13.30
N PHE A 63 0.30 9.57 12.95
CA PHE A 63 1.36 10.47 12.50
C PHE A 63 2.11 11.07 13.69
N GLN A 64 3.42 11.23 13.51
CA GLN A 64 4.38 11.81 14.46
C GLN A 64 4.95 10.82 15.49
N GLU A 65 6.15 11.17 15.96
CA GLU A 65 7.07 10.38 16.80
C GLU A 65 6.38 9.40 17.76
N GLY A 66 6.67 8.11 17.61
CA GLY A 66 6.05 7.09 18.44
C GLY A 66 6.56 5.68 18.14
N ALA A 67 5.85 4.68 18.68
CA ALA A 67 6.21 3.28 18.46
C ALA A 67 6.10 2.85 16.99
N LEU A 68 5.22 3.49 16.21
CA LEU A 68 4.75 3.07 14.89
C LEU A 68 5.25 3.93 13.72
N ASP A 69 5.95 5.03 14.02
CA ASP A 69 6.52 5.94 13.03
C ASP A 69 8.03 6.05 13.30
N TRP A 70 8.84 6.02 12.25
CA TRP A 70 10.27 6.27 12.35
C TRP A 70 10.59 7.69 12.81
N GLY A 71 9.66 8.64 12.63
CA GLY A 71 9.83 10.03 13.08
C GLY A 71 10.91 10.79 12.31
N TYR A 72 11.15 10.42 11.04
CA TYR A 72 12.16 11.11 10.24
C TYR A 72 11.78 12.56 9.98
N ASN A 73 12.81 13.40 9.95
CA ASN A 73 12.70 14.80 9.59
C ASN A 73 13.65 15.08 8.42
N MET A 74 13.13 15.76 7.40
CA MET A 74 13.96 16.25 6.30
C MET A 74 14.94 17.31 6.82
N VAL A 75 16.11 17.41 6.19
CA VAL A 75 17.00 18.57 6.41
C VAL A 75 16.29 19.87 6.03
N PRO A 76 16.71 21.04 6.55
CA PRO A 76 16.12 22.33 6.17
C PRO A 76 16.05 22.52 4.65
N GLN A 77 14.84 22.70 4.12
CA GLN A 77 14.61 22.79 2.68
C GLN A 77 14.62 24.26 2.25
N LYS A 78 15.63 24.68 1.48
CA LYS A 78 15.74 26.06 0.95
C LYS A 78 14.49 26.47 0.15
N GLY A 79 13.96 25.56 -0.66
CA GLY A 79 12.72 25.77 -1.43
C GLY A 79 11.45 25.88 -0.57
N CYS A 80 11.55 25.61 0.73
CA CYS A 80 10.44 25.70 1.68
C CYS A 80 10.74 26.69 2.81
N ASN A 81 11.45 27.78 2.53
CA ASN A 81 11.87 28.78 3.53
C ASN A 81 12.66 28.18 4.70
N ASN A 82 13.55 27.22 4.40
CA ASN A 82 14.37 26.50 5.37
C ASN A 82 13.57 25.73 6.43
N ARG A 83 12.29 25.42 6.17
CA ARG A 83 11.52 24.57 7.07
C ARG A 83 12.09 23.16 7.13
N VAL A 84 12.02 22.58 8.32
CA VAL A 84 12.16 21.14 8.57
C VAL A 84 10.78 20.53 8.40
N ILE A 85 10.68 19.52 7.54
CA ILE A 85 9.41 18.88 7.18
C ILE A 85 9.46 17.45 7.69
N ALA A 86 8.42 17.05 8.43
CA ALA A 86 8.27 15.68 8.88
C ALA A 86 8.12 14.73 7.68
N ALA A 87 8.85 13.63 7.70
CA ALA A 87 8.84 12.58 6.69
C ALA A 87 8.41 11.27 7.35
N SER A 88 7.13 11.19 7.73
CA SER A 88 6.55 10.02 8.38
C SER A 88 6.81 8.76 7.56
N GLN A 89 7.26 7.70 8.24
CA GLN A 89 7.47 6.37 7.66
C GLN A 89 7.04 5.32 8.67
N GLY A 90 6.24 4.35 8.23
CA GLY A 90 5.72 3.31 9.12
C GLY A 90 6.83 2.42 9.66
N ARG A 91 6.89 2.30 10.99
CA ARG A 91 7.73 1.38 11.74
C ARG A 91 6.84 0.41 12.50
N VAL A 92 6.19 -0.47 11.76
CA VAL A 92 5.21 -1.45 12.25
C VAL A 92 5.10 -2.55 11.20
N LEU A 93 4.67 -3.76 11.57
CA LEU A 93 4.32 -4.78 10.58
C LEU A 93 3.21 -4.27 9.64
N GLY A 94 3.43 -4.37 8.32
CA GLY A 94 2.65 -3.67 7.28
C GLY A 94 3.28 -2.33 6.84
N GLY A 95 4.17 -1.76 7.64
CA GLY A 95 4.91 -0.54 7.33
C GLY A 95 3.99 0.64 7.03
N CYS A 96 4.31 1.40 5.98
CA CYS A 96 3.52 2.56 5.60
C CYS A 96 2.07 2.21 5.22
N SER A 97 1.75 0.98 4.79
CA SER A 97 0.34 0.63 4.50
C SER A 97 -0.52 0.58 5.76
N ALA A 98 0.08 0.31 6.93
CA ALA A 98 -0.62 0.29 8.22
C ALA A 98 -0.88 1.69 8.78
N ILE A 99 -0.26 2.72 8.21
CA ILE A 99 -0.39 4.13 8.63
C ILE A 99 -0.71 5.07 7.46
N ASN A 100 -1.37 4.58 6.40
CA ASN A 100 -1.68 5.39 5.22
C ASN A 100 -3.12 5.95 5.22
N GLY A 101 -3.40 6.81 4.23
CA GLY A 101 -4.74 7.35 3.97
C GLY A 101 -5.72 6.40 3.28
N THR A 102 -5.39 5.13 3.10
CA THR A 102 -6.22 4.10 2.45
C THR A 102 -6.69 4.41 1.03
N VAL A 103 -6.12 5.44 0.39
CA VAL A 103 -6.39 5.80 -1.01
C VAL A 103 -5.75 4.77 -1.92
N PHE A 104 -6.54 4.20 -2.83
CA PHE A 104 -6.07 3.32 -3.89
C PHE A 104 -6.12 4.03 -5.23
N THR A 105 -4.96 4.17 -5.87
CA THR A 105 -4.81 4.64 -7.24
C THR A 105 -3.67 3.87 -7.91
N ARG A 106 -3.72 3.72 -9.23
CA ARG A 106 -2.57 3.25 -10.02
C ARG A 106 -1.87 4.46 -10.64
N GLY A 107 -0.61 4.26 -11.04
CA GLY A 107 0.12 5.26 -11.81
C GLY A 107 -0.43 5.42 -13.24
N VAL A 108 0.18 6.30 -14.01
CA VAL A 108 -0.20 6.49 -15.42
C VAL A 108 0.66 5.65 -16.33
N LYS A 109 0.17 5.34 -17.54
CA LYS A 109 0.89 4.49 -18.51
C LYS A 109 2.33 4.99 -18.76
N ALA A 110 2.49 6.31 -18.88
CA ALA A 110 3.79 6.94 -19.10
C ALA A 110 4.81 6.67 -17.98
N ASP A 111 4.37 6.50 -16.72
CA ASP A 111 5.28 6.21 -15.60
C ASP A 111 5.94 4.84 -15.78
N TYR A 112 5.15 3.84 -16.15
CA TYR A 112 5.60 2.45 -16.30
C TYR A 112 6.38 2.24 -17.60
N ASP A 113 5.88 2.80 -18.70
CA ASP A 113 6.58 2.72 -19.99
C ASP A 113 7.96 3.38 -19.90
N ARG A 114 8.08 4.50 -19.18
CA ARG A 114 9.38 5.13 -18.88
C ARG A 114 10.32 4.21 -18.09
N ILE A 115 9.81 3.47 -17.10
CA ILE A 115 10.64 2.51 -16.34
C ILE A 115 11.16 1.40 -17.28
N ALA A 116 10.32 0.92 -18.18
CA ALA A 116 10.72 -0.06 -19.19
C ALA A 116 11.81 0.50 -20.12
N ASP A 117 11.63 1.72 -20.60
CA ASP A 117 12.59 2.42 -21.47
C ASP A 117 13.94 2.69 -20.79
N MET A 118 13.96 2.79 -19.46
CA MET A 118 15.19 2.88 -18.66
C MET A 118 15.98 1.54 -18.57
N GLY A 119 15.57 0.52 -19.32
CA GLY A 119 16.25 -0.78 -19.41
C GLY A 119 15.66 -1.86 -18.52
N ASN A 120 14.40 -1.74 -18.10
CA ASN A 120 13.70 -2.70 -17.24
C ASN A 120 12.59 -3.41 -18.02
N PRO A 121 12.91 -4.36 -18.92
CA PRO A 121 11.88 -5.07 -19.68
C PRO A 121 10.90 -5.78 -18.73
N GLY A 122 9.62 -5.83 -19.12
CA GLY A 122 8.55 -6.38 -18.28
C GLY A 122 7.92 -5.39 -17.29
N TRP A 123 8.35 -4.12 -17.29
CA TRP A 123 7.80 -3.06 -16.44
C TRP A 123 6.91 -2.07 -17.18
N SER A 124 6.57 -2.32 -18.46
CA SER A 124 5.65 -1.45 -19.19
C SER A 124 4.25 -1.49 -18.57
N TRP A 125 3.39 -0.51 -18.88
CA TRP A 125 2.00 -0.53 -18.39
C TRP A 125 1.28 -1.83 -18.72
N ASN A 126 1.49 -2.33 -19.94
CA ASN A 126 0.83 -3.54 -20.42
C ASN A 126 1.31 -4.79 -19.68
N ASP A 127 2.59 -4.83 -19.29
CA ASP A 127 3.15 -5.92 -18.50
C ASP A 127 2.67 -5.86 -17.03
N MET A 128 2.51 -4.65 -16.49
CA MET A 128 2.15 -4.42 -15.09
C MET A 128 0.64 -4.52 -14.81
N LEU A 129 -0.22 -4.19 -15.78
CA LEU A 129 -1.68 -4.21 -15.61
C LEU A 129 -2.23 -5.57 -15.12
N PRO A 130 -1.80 -6.73 -15.66
CA PRO A 130 -2.16 -8.03 -15.11
C PRO A 130 -1.80 -8.19 -13.63
N HIS A 131 -0.65 -7.66 -13.18
CA HIS A 131 -0.22 -7.72 -11.79
C HIS A 131 -1.07 -6.82 -10.88
N PHE A 132 -1.45 -5.63 -11.34
CA PHE A 132 -2.39 -4.78 -10.59
C PHE A 132 -3.73 -5.47 -10.39
N LYS A 133 -4.30 -6.05 -11.45
CA LYS A 133 -5.54 -6.82 -11.36
C LYS A 133 -5.38 -8.05 -10.48
N ALA A 134 -4.25 -8.76 -10.53
CA ALA A 134 -4.01 -9.93 -9.67
C ALA A 134 -3.84 -9.57 -8.18
N SER A 135 -3.50 -8.32 -7.87
CA SER A 135 -3.36 -7.84 -6.49
C SER A 135 -4.71 -7.48 -5.86
N GLU A 136 -5.70 -7.13 -6.67
CA GLU A 136 -6.95 -6.49 -6.26
C GLU A 136 -8.15 -7.46 -6.20
N THR A 137 -9.01 -7.27 -5.21
CA THR A 137 -10.42 -7.68 -5.23
C THR A 137 -11.28 -6.43 -5.08
N PHE A 138 -11.81 -5.95 -6.20
CA PHE A 138 -12.67 -4.78 -6.24
C PHE A 138 -14.12 -5.13 -5.91
N HIS A 139 -14.71 -4.36 -5.01
CA HIS A 139 -16.10 -4.44 -4.58
C HIS A 139 -16.87 -3.26 -5.16
N PRO A 140 -17.70 -3.47 -6.19
CA PRO A 140 -18.51 -2.40 -6.78
C PRO A 140 -19.49 -1.80 -5.76
N ALA A 141 -19.76 -0.50 -5.89
CA ALA A 141 -20.72 0.21 -5.06
C ALA A 141 -21.62 1.10 -5.93
N GLU A 142 -22.88 1.28 -5.55
CA GLU A 142 -23.86 2.08 -6.32
C GLU A 142 -23.44 3.54 -6.51
N CYS A 143 -22.62 4.07 -5.59
CA CYS A 143 -22.13 5.45 -5.66
C CYS A 143 -21.04 5.68 -6.73
N HIS A 144 -20.59 4.64 -7.43
CA HIS A 144 -19.44 4.69 -8.33
C HIS A 144 -19.65 3.84 -9.60
N GLN A 145 -19.45 4.45 -10.76
CA GLN A 145 -19.58 3.77 -12.06
C GLN A 145 -18.24 3.18 -12.48
N ALA A 146 -17.99 1.93 -12.08
CA ALA A 146 -16.74 1.23 -12.36
C ALA A 146 -16.69 0.60 -13.75
N ASP A 147 -15.52 0.64 -14.40
CA ASP A 147 -15.17 -0.25 -15.50
C ASP A 147 -14.60 -1.56 -14.94
N LEU A 148 -15.49 -2.53 -14.75
CA LEU A 148 -15.14 -3.85 -14.21
C LEU A 148 -14.08 -4.60 -15.02
N SER A 149 -13.87 -4.24 -16.30
CA SER A 149 -12.83 -4.87 -17.12
C SER A 149 -11.41 -4.48 -16.67
N ALA A 150 -11.26 -3.34 -15.99
CA ALA A 150 -9.99 -2.81 -15.52
C ALA A 150 -9.62 -3.28 -14.10
N HIS A 151 -10.54 -3.92 -13.36
CA HIS A 151 -10.34 -4.34 -11.97
C HIS A 151 -10.02 -5.83 -11.78
N GLY A 152 -9.36 -6.12 -10.67
CA GLY A 152 -9.22 -7.48 -10.14
C GLY A 152 -10.40 -7.90 -9.28
N THR A 153 -10.68 -9.20 -9.18
CA THR A 153 -11.81 -9.74 -8.38
C THR A 153 -11.40 -10.85 -7.40
N ASN A 154 -10.13 -11.25 -7.39
CA ASN A 154 -9.64 -12.42 -6.65
C ASN A 154 -8.33 -12.16 -5.90
N GLY A 155 -7.81 -10.94 -5.94
CA GLY A 155 -6.56 -10.57 -5.27
C GLY A 155 -6.72 -10.32 -3.76
N PRO A 156 -5.63 -10.37 -2.99
CA PRO A 156 -5.67 -10.21 -1.54
C PRO A 156 -5.98 -8.77 -1.08
N LEU A 157 -5.83 -7.76 -1.94
CA LEU A 157 -6.11 -6.37 -1.62
C LEU A 157 -7.55 -6.02 -1.96
N HIS A 158 -8.42 -5.95 -0.96
CA HIS A 158 -9.82 -5.55 -1.13
C HIS A 158 -10.00 -4.04 -1.30
N THR A 159 -10.63 -3.62 -2.38
CA THR A 159 -10.87 -2.21 -2.70
C THR A 159 -12.36 -1.97 -2.86
N GLU A 160 -12.85 -0.85 -2.33
CA GLU A 160 -14.27 -0.48 -2.42
C GLU A 160 -14.42 1.04 -2.54
N PRO A 161 -15.30 1.56 -3.41
CA PRO A 161 -15.60 2.98 -3.45
C PRO A 161 -16.25 3.45 -2.15
N HIS A 162 -15.83 4.61 -1.64
CA HIS A 162 -16.46 5.22 -0.47
C HIS A 162 -17.54 6.23 -0.88
N PRO A 163 -18.73 6.24 -0.24
CA PRO A 163 -19.74 7.27 -0.47
C PRO A 163 -19.18 8.68 -0.24
N LEU A 164 -19.52 9.60 -1.14
CA LEU A 164 -19.07 10.98 -1.07
C LEU A 164 -19.83 11.77 0.01
N MET A 165 -19.12 12.68 0.68
CA MET A 165 -19.77 13.70 1.49
C MET A 165 -20.48 14.71 0.58
N PRO A 166 -21.56 15.39 1.03
CA PRO A 166 -22.28 16.35 0.19
C PRO A 166 -21.41 17.47 -0.41
N ILE A 167 -20.31 17.83 0.26
CA ILE A 167 -19.35 18.82 -0.25
C ILE A 167 -18.58 18.32 -1.47
N SER A 168 -18.27 17.03 -1.55
CA SER A 168 -17.52 16.45 -2.67
C SER A 168 -18.31 16.53 -3.97
N GLN A 169 -19.64 16.37 -3.91
CA GLN A 169 -20.50 16.56 -5.07
C GLN A 169 -20.47 18.01 -5.56
N LYS A 170 -20.56 18.98 -4.65
CA LYS A 170 -20.49 20.41 -5.00
C LYS A 170 -19.15 20.79 -5.64
N ILE A 171 -18.06 20.17 -5.17
CA ILE A 171 -16.74 20.35 -5.75
C ILE A 171 -16.72 19.77 -7.18
N LEU A 172 -17.22 18.55 -7.37
CA LEU A 172 -17.32 17.93 -8.69
C LEU A 172 -18.15 18.80 -9.66
N ASP A 173 -19.33 19.22 -9.25
CA ASP A 173 -20.23 20.08 -10.04
C ASP A 173 -19.51 21.37 -10.45
N SER A 174 -18.82 22.03 -9.51
CA SER A 174 -18.06 23.26 -9.78
C SER A 174 -16.98 23.07 -10.82
N PHE A 175 -16.39 21.88 -10.93
CA PHE A 175 -15.37 21.65 -11.92
C PHE A 175 -15.96 21.26 -13.30
N ILE A 176 -17.08 20.53 -13.32
CA ILE A 176 -17.85 20.28 -14.54
C ILE A 176 -18.32 21.62 -15.14
N ASP A 177 -18.76 22.56 -14.30
CA ASP A 177 -19.13 23.94 -14.69
C ASP A 177 -17.96 24.74 -15.28
N GLN A 178 -16.71 24.27 -15.11
CA GLN A 178 -15.50 24.85 -15.69
C GLN A 178 -14.98 24.04 -16.90
N ASP A 179 -15.85 23.23 -17.51
CA ASP A 179 -15.58 22.45 -18.73
C ASP A 179 -14.49 21.37 -18.58
N PHE A 180 -14.19 20.94 -17.37
CA PHE A 180 -13.30 19.80 -17.16
C PHE A 180 -14.05 18.48 -17.35
N GLU A 181 -13.38 17.51 -17.97
CA GLU A 181 -13.96 16.20 -18.25
C GLU A 181 -14.08 15.36 -16.97
N TYR A 182 -15.27 14.79 -16.75
CA TYR A 182 -15.51 13.84 -15.66
C TYR A 182 -15.32 12.39 -16.15
N LYS A 183 -14.37 11.67 -15.54
CA LYS A 183 -14.24 10.22 -15.71
C LYS A 183 -14.65 9.50 -14.42
N PRO A 184 -15.72 8.68 -14.45
CA PRO A 184 -16.22 8.03 -13.25
C PRO A 184 -15.23 7.06 -12.59
N ASP A 185 -14.44 6.35 -13.38
CA ASP A 185 -13.46 5.36 -12.92
C ASP A 185 -12.05 5.73 -13.41
N MET A 186 -11.37 6.54 -12.60
CA MET A 186 -10.06 7.09 -12.92
C MET A 186 -8.94 6.21 -12.34
N PHE A 187 -7.74 6.28 -12.93
CA PHE A 187 -6.53 5.57 -12.49
C PHE A 187 -6.58 4.04 -12.66
N VAL A 188 -7.56 3.49 -13.36
CA VAL A 188 -7.65 2.04 -13.59
C VAL A 188 -7.05 1.61 -14.93
N GLN A 189 -7.12 2.49 -15.94
CA GLN A 189 -6.60 2.26 -17.30
C GLN A 189 -5.29 3.01 -17.61
N GLY A 190 -4.74 3.76 -16.67
CA GLY A 190 -3.45 4.46 -16.82
C GLY A 190 -3.53 5.79 -17.58
N GLU A 191 -4.74 6.34 -17.75
CA GLU A 191 -5.01 7.65 -18.35
C GLU A 191 -5.15 8.75 -17.27
N PHE A 192 -4.72 9.98 -17.58
CA PHE A 192 -4.72 11.11 -16.63
C PHE A 192 -5.03 12.49 -17.23
N GLU A 193 -5.01 12.66 -18.55
CA GLU A 193 -5.09 14.00 -19.15
C GLU A 193 -6.47 14.66 -19.01
N GLY A 194 -6.54 15.82 -18.34
CA GLY A 194 -7.69 16.74 -18.37
C GLY A 194 -8.84 16.41 -17.42
N LEU A 195 -8.63 15.49 -16.48
CA LEU A 195 -9.74 14.76 -15.88
C LEU A 195 -9.95 15.06 -14.41
N LEU A 196 -11.23 15.18 -14.05
CA LEU A 196 -11.66 15.21 -12.66
C LEU A 196 -11.99 13.84 -12.16
N CYS A 197 -11.32 13.50 -11.08
CA CYS A 197 -11.83 12.54 -10.16
C CYS A 197 -12.85 13.30 -9.29
N SER A 198 -14.10 12.83 -9.29
CA SER A 198 -14.81 12.74 -8.02
C SER A 198 -13.81 12.20 -6.99
N HIS A 199 -13.80 12.66 -5.75
CA HIS A 199 -12.97 12.05 -4.70
C HIS A 199 -13.44 10.60 -4.39
N TYR A 200 -13.55 9.72 -5.39
CA TYR A 200 -13.47 8.29 -5.28
C TYR A 200 -12.04 7.97 -4.89
N ALA A 201 -11.71 8.21 -3.62
CA ALA A 201 -10.82 7.28 -2.97
C ALA A 201 -11.55 5.93 -3.08
N ILE A 202 -11.19 5.14 -4.09
CA ILE A 202 -11.33 3.70 -3.97
C ILE A 202 -10.58 3.41 -2.68
N LYS A 203 -11.35 3.15 -1.64
CA LYS A 203 -10.84 2.95 -0.32
C LYS A 203 -10.42 1.50 -0.29
N CYS A 204 -9.17 1.24 0.03
CA CYS A 204 -8.81 -0.10 0.47
C CYS A 204 -9.69 -0.40 1.68
N SER A 205 -10.51 -1.45 1.60
CA SER A 205 -11.33 -1.85 2.73
C SER A 205 -10.41 -2.16 3.93
N TYR A 206 -10.98 -2.24 5.13
CA TYR A 206 -10.28 -2.59 6.36
C TYR A 206 -9.30 -3.79 6.20
N GLN A 207 -9.67 -4.79 5.39
CA GLN A 207 -8.86 -5.98 5.14
C GLN A 207 -7.67 -5.74 4.20
N ALA A 208 -7.58 -4.58 3.55
CA ALA A 208 -6.62 -4.30 2.48
C ALA A 208 -5.51 -3.32 2.91
N SER A 209 -5.81 -2.29 3.71
CA SER A 209 -4.77 -1.47 4.35
C SER A 209 -3.93 -2.29 5.34
N LEU A 210 -4.61 -3.17 6.09
CA LEU A 210 -4.01 -4.21 6.92
C LEU A 210 -3.64 -5.47 6.14
N GLY A 211 -4.14 -5.63 4.91
CA GLY A 211 -3.98 -6.86 4.13
C GLY A 211 -2.54 -7.30 4.04
N VAL A 212 -1.63 -6.33 4.01
CA VAL A 212 -0.20 -6.58 3.98
C VAL A 212 0.37 -7.09 5.32
N GLY A 213 -0.08 -6.56 6.46
CA GLY A 213 0.27 -7.08 7.80
C GLY A 213 -0.46 -8.40 8.15
N HIS A 214 -1.70 -8.56 7.70
CA HIS A 214 -2.50 -9.78 7.82
C HIS A 214 -1.91 -10.93 7.01
N VAL A 215 -1.34 -10.61 5.83
CA VAL A 215 -0.65 -11.53 4.93
C VAL A 215 0.54 -12.22 5.60
N VAL A 216 1.28 -11.50 6.44
CA VAL A 216 2.43 -12.06 7.16
C VAL A 216 1.99 -13.01 8.28
N ARG A 217 0.80 -12.81 8.84
CA ARG A 217 0.30 -13.62 9.97
C ARG A 217 -0.45 -14.89 9.56
N THR A 218 -1.06 -14.93 8.38
CA THR A 218 -1.94 -16.04 7.95
C THR A 218 -1.21 -17.27 7.41
N ILE A 219 0.11 -17.22 7.25
CA ILE A 219 0.89 -18.30 6.66
C ILE A 219 1.57 -19.08 7.79
N HIS A 220 1.17 -20.33 7.99
CA HIS A 220 1.68 -21.20 9.06
C HIS A 220 2.77 -22.19 8.62
N ASN A 221 3.19 -22.20 7.35
CA ASN A 221 4.24 -23.08 6.87
C ASN A 221 5.33 -22.27 6.15
N GLY A 222 6.57 -22.35 6.64
CA GLY A 222 7.75 -21.76 6.00
C GLY A 222 7.90 -20.25 6.17
N LEU A 223 6.99 -19.52 6.80
CA LEU A 223 7.14 -18.07 7.05
C LEU A 223 7.40 -17.78 8.53
N TYR A 224 8.48 -17.06 8.80
CA TYR A 224 8.93 -16.68 10.13
C TYR A 224 9.07 -15.16 10.23
N VAL A 225 8.61 -14.58 11.33
CA VAL A 225 8.52 -13.12 11.49
C VAL A 225 9.18 -12.73 12.78
N LEU A 226 10.27 -11.98 12.66
CA LEU A 226 11.00 -11.40 13.78
C LEU A 226 10.62 -9.92 13.84
N SER A 227 9.73 -9.57 14.76
CA SER A 227 9.34 -8.18 15.03
C SER A 227 9.70 -7.80 16.45
N ASN A 228 10.10 -6.55 16.66
CA ASN A 228 10.34 -6.04 18.02
C ASN A 228 9.00 -5.94 18.76
N GLN A 229 8.74 -6.84 19.71
CA GLN A 229 7.44 -6.90 20.41
C GLN A 229 7.20 -5.72 21.37
N GLY A 230 8.16 -4.80 21.52
CA GLY A 230 8.10 -3.78 22.56
C GLY A 230 8.29 -4.40 23.93
N SER A 231 9.17 -3.80 24.73
CA SER A 231 9.25 -4.03 26.18
C SER A 231 8.27 -3.14 26.91
#